data_AF-A0A7V6B568-F1
#
_entry.id   AF-A0A7V6B568-F1
#
_cell.length_a   1.000
_cell.length_b   1.000
_cell.length_c   1.000
_cell.angle_alpha   90.00
_cell.angle_beta   90.00
_cell.angle_gamma   90.00
#
_symmetry.space_group_name_H-M   'P 1'
#
loop_
_entity.id
_entity.type
_entity.pdbx_description
1 polymer ?
#
loop_
_entity_poly.entity_id
_entity_poly.type
_entity_poly.pdbx_seq_one_letter_code
_entity_poly.pdbx_strand_id
1 'polypeptide(L)'
;MISLERTKAIKVYGLTGGIGAGKTEAGRLFGMMGIPVIEADTIAKAVLRPPGEPYQEAIVAFGKEILNKKQEIDTKVLASIVFSNPQKLKVLNDIVHPRVVEEVQRRLNCLAEIGCSV
;
A
#
# COMPACT_ATOMS: atom_id res chain seq x y z
N MET A 1 -29.07 0.61 29.62
CA MET A 1 -27.97 1.55 29.34
C MET A 1 -26.68 0.76 29.32
N ILE A 2 -26.24 0.32 28.14
CA ILE A 2 -24.96 -0.38 28.01
C ILE A 2 -23.94 0.70 27.68
N SER A 3 -22.96 0.85 28.58
CA SER A 3 -21.88 1.81 28.50
C SER A 3 -21.00 1.46 27.29
N LEU A 4 -20.94 2.32 26.29
CA LEU A 4 -19.98 2.25 25.20
C LEU A 4 -18.59 2.56 25.78
N GLU A 5 -17.81 1.52 26.07
CA GLU A 5 -16.42 1.69 26.47
C GLU A 5 -15.64 2.35 25.32
N ARG A 6 -15.01 3.48 25.64
CA ARG A 6 -14.29 4.34 24.72
C ARG A 6 -13.28 3.53 23.90
N THR A 7 -13.47 3.47 22.59
CA THR A 7 -12.44 3.06 21.63
C THR A 7 -11.18 3.89 21.93
N LYS A 8 -10.11 3.22 22.35
CA LYS A 8 -8.85 3.87 22.68
C LYS A 8 -8.34 4.56 21.41
N ALA A 9 -8.33 5.89 21.40
CA ALA A 9 -7.93 6.65 20.21
C ALA A 9 -6.47 6.35 19.86
N ILE A 10 -6.23 5.71 18.72
CA ILE A 10 -4.87 5.51 18.20
C ILE A 10 -4.39 6.82 17.60
N LYS A 11 -3.14 7.18 17.90
CA LYS A 11 -2.43 8.25 17.20
C LYS A 11 -1.68 7.67 16.01
N VAL A 12 -1.96 8.18 14.82
CA VAL A 12 -1.30 7.79 13.58
C VAL A 12 -0.28 8.85 13.19
N TYR A 13 0.94 8.43 12.88
CA TYR A 13 2.03 9.30 12.45
C TYR A 13 2.46 8.92 11.03
N GLY A 14 2.43 9.89 10.11
CA GLY A 14 2.88 9.70 8.74
C GLY A 14 4.38 9.92 8.61
N LEU A 15 5.12 8.88 8.24
CA LEU A 15 6.56 9.00 7.96
C LEU A 15 6.78 9.29 6.47
N THR A 16 7.10 10.55 6.16
CA THR A 16 7.33 11.02 4.79
C THR A 16 8.77 11.51 4.59
N GLY A 17 9.19 11.70 3.35
CA GLY A 17 10.56 12.12 3.00
C GLY A 17 10.97 11.69 1.60
N GLY A 18 12.02 12.30 1.04
CA GLY A 18 12.52 12.02 -0.31
C GLY A 18 13.09 10.60 -0.50
N ILE A 19 13.45 10.28 -1.74
CA ILE A 19 14.18 9.05 -2.06
C ILE A 19 15.53 9.06 -1.32
N GLY A 20 15.90 7.95 -0.68
CA GLY A 20 17.14 7.85 0.10
C GLY A 20 17.11 8.46 1.50
N ALA A 21 15.98 9.03 1.95
CA ALA A 21 15.88 9.66 3.28
C ALA A 21 15.84 8.67 4.47
N GLY A 22 16.04 7.37 4.25
CA GLY A 22 16.08 6.38 5.34
C GLY A 22 14.74 6.00 5.96
N LYS A 23 13.60 6.34 5.34
CA LYS A 23 12.24 6.08 5.87
C LYS A 23 12.00 4.60 6.18
N THR A 24 12.41 3.70 5.29
CA THR A 24 12.27 2.26 5.50
C THR A 24 13.05 1.80 6.74
N GLU A 25 14.25 2.36 6.95
CA GLU A 25 15.05 2.03 8.14
C GLU A 25 14.45 2.61 9.41
N ALA A 26 13.99 3.86 9.38
CA ALA A 26 13.26 4.45 10.51
C ALA A 26 11.99 3.65 10.86
N GLY A 27 11.22 3.21 9.85
CA GLY A 27 10.11 2.27 10.04
C GLY A 27 10.54 0.97 10.70
N ARG A 28 11.62 0.35 10.22
CA ARG A 28 12.16 -0.88 10.82
C ARG A 28 12.51 -0.70 12.30
N LEU A 29 13.13 0.42 12.67
CA LEU A 29 13.47 0.74 14.05
C LEU A 29 12.23 0.90 14.93
N PHE A 30 11.17 1.56 14.44
CA PHE A 30 9.90 1.65 15.17
C PHE A 30 9.27 0.26 15.39
N GLY A 31 9.31 -0.61 14.38
CA GLY A 31 8.85 -1.99 14.49
C GLY A 31 9.59 -2.78 15.58
N MET A 32 10.92 -2.61 15.68
CA MET A 32 11.73 -3.22 16.74
C MET A 32 11.37 -2.73 18.16
N MET A 33 10.79 -1.53 18.28
CA MET A 33 10.32 -0.98 19.55
C MET A 33 8.88 -1.40 19.89
N GLY A 34 8.27 -2.29 19.09
CA GLY A 34 6.89 -2.74 19.28
C GLY A 34 5.84 -1.73 18.79
N ILE A 35 6.24 -0.73 18.01
CA ILE A 35 5.30 0.20 17.38
C ILE A 35 4.87 -0.41 16.04
N PRO A 36 3.56 -0.64 15.80
CA PRO A 36 3.07 -1.14 14.53
C PRO A 36 3.43 -0.20 13.38
N VAL A 37 3.94 -0.76 12.28
CA VAL A 37 4.32 0.01 11.09
C VAL A 37 3.52 -0.48 9.89
N ILE A 38 2.83 0.45 9.24
CA ILE A 38 2.09 0.21 8.00
C ILE A 38 2.88 0.85 6.86
N GLU A 39 3.51 0.03 6.02
CA GLU A 39 4.30 0.49 4.88
C GLU A 39 3.44 0.55 3.60
N ALA A 40 3.11 1.77 3.17
CA ALA A 40 2.24 2.02 2.02
C ALA A 40 2.81 1.45 0.70
N ASP A 41 4.13 1.54 0.50
CA ASP A 41 4.78 1.03 -0.72
C ASP A 41 4.66 -0.50 -0.84
N THR A 42 4.71 -1.21 0.29
CA THR A 42 4.52 -2.66 0.35
C THR A 42 3.07 -3.03 0.04
N ILE A 43 2.11 -2.25 0.55
CA ILE A 43 0.68 -2.43 0.23
C ILE A 43 0.42 -2.16 -1.25
N ALA A 44 0.95 -1.07 -1.81
CA ALA A 44 0.79 -0.72 -3.22
C ALA A 44 1.28 -1.84 -4.15
N LYS A 45 2.41 -2.46 -3.84
CA LYS A 45 2.92 -3.63 -4.58
C LYS A 45 2.03 -4.86 -4.41
N ALA A 46 1.47 -5.07 -3.22
CA ALA A 46 0.61 -6.22 -2.94
C ALA A 46 -0.75 -6.12 -3.65
N VAL A 47 -1.33 -4.93 -3.72
CA VAL A 47 -2.61 -4.63 -4.41
C VAL A 47 -2.57 -5.00 -5.90
N LEU A 48 -1.39 -4.90 -6.52
CA LEU A 48 -1.16 -5.23 -7.93
C LEU A 48 -0.82 -6.71 -8.18
N ARG A 49 -0.78 -7.56 -7.15
CA ARG A 49 -0.56 -8.99 -7.33
C ARG A 49 -1.85 -9.69 -7.77
N PRO A 50 -1.75 -10.72 -8.62
CA PRO A 50 -2.90 -11.57 -8.93
C PRO A 50 -3.30 -12.43 -7.71
N PRO A 51 -4.58 -12.84 -7.61
CA PRO A 51 -5.73 -12.32 -8.36
C PRO A 51 -6.29 -11.04 -7.72
N GLY A 52 -6.91 -10.16 -8.53
CA GLY A 52 -7.62 -9.00 -7.99
C GLY A 52 -8.09 -8.01 -9.06
N GLU A 53 -9.06 -7.17 -8.70
CA GLU A 53 -9.57 -6.08 -9.55
C GLU A 53 -8.44 -5.11 -9.97
N PRO A 54 -7.54 -4.64 -9.07
CA PRO A 54 -6.51 -3.67 -9.46
C PRO A 54 -5.47 -4.27 -10.41
N TYR A 55 -5.21 -5.57 -10.29
CA TYR A 55 -4.37 -6.30 -11.23
C TYR A 55 -5.00 -6.35 -12.63
N GLN A 56 -6.31 -6.59 -12.73
CA GLN A 56 -7.03 -6.60 -14.01
C GLN A 56 -7.11 -5.19 -14.62
N GLU A 57 -7.44 -4.17 -13.82
CA GLU A 57 -7.46 -2.77 -14.25
C GLU A 57 -6.09 -2.33 -14.81
N ALA A 58 -5.00 -2.72 -14.15
CA ALA A 58 -3.66 -2.44 -14.63
C ALA A 58 -3.38 -3.10 -16.00
N ILE A 59 -3.82 -4.35 -16.22
CA ILE A 59 -3.68 -5.01 -17.52
C ILE A 59 -4.52 -4.31 -18.60
N VAL A 60 -5.74 -3.86 -18.27
CA VAL A 60 -6.59 -3.12 -19.21
C VAL A 60 -5.95 -1.78 -19.60
N ALA A 61 -5.36 -1.07 -18.63
CA ALA A 61 -4.76 0.24 -18.84
C ALA A 61 -3.38 0.20 -19.53
N PHE A 62 -2.57 -0.80 -19.21
CA PHE A 62 -1.16 -0.88 -19.64
C PHE A 62 -0.85 -2.07 -20.55
N GLY A 63 -1.84 -2.89 -20.88
CA GLY A 63 -1.71 -4.05 -21.74
C GLY A 63 -1.07 -5.27 -21.05
N LYS A 64 -0.85 -6.35 -21.80
CA LYS A 64 -0.26 -7.60 -21.28
C LYS A 64 1.26 -7.58 -21.26
N GLU A 65 1.88 -6.58 -21.88
CA GLU A 65 3.33 -6.37 -21.90
C GLU A 65 3.93 -6.13 -20.52
N ILE A 66 3.12 -5.68 -19.55
CA ILE A 66 3.56 -5.51 -18.17
C ILE A 66 3.64 -6.82 -17.40
N LEU A 67 3.28 -7.97 -18.00
CA LEU A 67 3.28 -9.26 -17.33
C LEU A 67 4.57 -10.04 -17.55
N ASN A 68 5.05 -10.67 -16.49
CA ASN A 68 6.15 -11.62 -16.56
C ASN A 68 5.65 -13.01 -17.03
N LYS A 69 6.59 -13.97 -17.19
CA LYS A 69 6.26 -15.35 -17.61
C LYS A 69 5.31 -16.11 -16.67
N LYS A 70 5.14 -15.63 -15.43
CA LYS A 70 4.26 -16.20 -14.41
C LYS A 70 2.89 -15.52 -14.35
N GLN A 71 2.59 -14.59 -15.28
CA GLN A 71 1.39 -13.76 -15.24
C GLN A 71 1.30 -12.88 -13.99
N GLU A 72 2.44 -12.34 -13.54
CA GLU A 72 2.48 -11.31 -12.50
C GLU A 72 2.98 -9.99 -13.11
N ILE A 73 2.58 -8.85 -12.53
CA ILE A 73 3.05 -7.55 -12.99
C ILE A 73 4.57 -7.42 -12.77
N ASP A 74 5.31 -7.21 -13.85
CA ASP A 74 6.72 -6.83 -13.83
C ASP A 74 6.83 -5.33 -13.47
N THR A 75 7.14 -5.10 -12.19
CA THR A 75 7.32 -3.74 -11.65
C THR A 75 8.37 -2.92 -12.40
N LYS A 76 9.40 -3.54 -13.03
CA LYS A 76 10.42 -2.79 -13.77
C LYS A 76 9.86 -2.29 -15.10
N VAL A 77 9.10 -3.13 -15.79
CA VAL A 77 8.43 -2.75 -17.05
C VAL A 77 7.34 -1.73 -16.79
N LEU A 78 6.52 -1.94 -15.76
CA LEU A 78 5.50 -0.97 -15.38
C LEU A 78 6.15 0.38 -14.99
N ALA A 79 7.22 0.36 -14.20
CA ALA A 79 7.98 1.56 -13.83
C ALA A 79 8.50 2.32 -15.05
N SER A 80 9.11 1.63 -16.03
CA SER A 80 9.64 2.31 -17.23
C SER A 80 8.52 2.99 -18.03
N ILE A 81 7.33 2.39 -18.10
CA ILE A 81 6.17 2.94 -18.79
C ILE A 81 5.63 4.17 -18.06
N VAL A 82 5.43 4.09 -16.74
CA VAL A 82 4.79 5.18 -15.97
C VAL A 82 5.73 6.34 -15.69
N PHE A 83 7.02 6.09 -15.47
CA PHE A 83 7.99 7.17 -15.28
C PHE A 83 8.32 7.91 -16.58
N SER A 84 8.06 7.31 -17.75
CA SER A 84 8.22 7.99 -19.04
C SER A 84 7.01 8.83 -19.44
N ASN A 85 5.86 8.68 -18.78
CA ASN A 85 4.63 9.39 -19.13
C ASN A 85 3.82 9.78 -17.86
N PRO A 86 3.76 11.07 -17.50
CA PRO A 86 3.02 11.55 -16.33
C PRO A 86 1.52 11.20 -16.33
N GLN A 87 0.88 11.09 -17.50
CA GLN A 87 -0.52 10.67 -17.60
C GLN A 87 -0.67 9.20 -17.24
N LYS A 88 0.25 8.34 -17.67
CA LYS A 88 0.28 6.92 -17.31
C LYS A 88 0.55 6.71 -15.82
N LEU A 89 1.43 7.52 -15.23
CA LEU A 89 1.63 7.54 -13.79
C LEU A 89 0.35 7.91 -13.04
N LYS A 90 -0.38 8.92 -13.51
CA LYS A 90 -1.67 9.29 -12.93
C LYS A 90 -2.67 8.12 -12.99
N VAL A 91 -2.79 7.46 -14.14
CA VAL A 91 -3.69 6.29 -14.30
C VAL A 91 -3.33 5.17 -13.31
N LEU A 92 -2.04 4.85 -13.17
CA LEU A 92 -1.60 3.84 -12.20
C LEU A 92 -1.94 4.26 -10.76
N ASN A 93 -1.69 5.52 -10.43
CA ASN A 93 -1.99 6.09 -9.13
C ASN A 93 -3.49 6.06 -8.83
N ASP A 94 -4.34 6.39 -9.80
CA ASP A 94 -5.80 6.37 -9.67
C ASP A 94 -6.34 4.94 -9.43
N ILE A 95 -5.69 3.92 -10.01
CA ILE A 95 -5.99 2.52 -9.72
C ILE A 95 -5.52 2.13 -8.32
N VAL A 96 -4.29 2.49 -7.94
CA VAL A 96 -3.64 1.95 -6.73
C VAL A 96 -4.06 2.68 -5.44
N HIS A 97 -4.12 4.01 -5.46
CA HIS A 97 -4.32 4.80 -4.24
C HIS A 97 -5.61 4.47 -3.47
N PRO A 98 -6.79 4.33 -4.11
CA PRO A 98 -8.01 4.00 -3.38
C PRO A 98 -7.90 2.69 -2.59
N ARG A 99 -7.29 1.66 -3.19
CA ARG A 99 -7.13 0.34 -2.56
C ARG A 99 -6.05 0.34 -1.46
N VAL A 100 -4.99 1.15 -1.63
CA VAL A 100 -4.00 1.37 -0.56
C VAL A 100 -4.65 2.04 0.64
N VAL A 101 -5.46 3.09 0.42
CA VAL A 101 -6.15 3.80 1.50
C VAL A 101 -7.10 2.86 2.25
N GLU A 102 -7.87 2.06 1.52
CA GLU A 102 -8.77 1.06 2.10
C GLU A 102 -8.02 0.05 2.97
N GLU A 103 -6.93 -0.53 2.47
CA GLU A 103 -6.14 -1.51 3.22
C GLU A 103 -5.43 -0.89 4.43
N VAL A 104 -4.93 0.35 4.31
CA VAL A 104 -4.36 1.09 5.44
C VAL A 104 -5.44 1.31 6.51
N GLN A 105 -6.64 1.75 6.11
CA GLN A 105 -7.74 1.96 7.05
C GLN A 105 -8.16 0.66 7.73
N ARG A 106 -8.21 -0.45 6.99
CA ARG A 106 -8.50 -1.78 7.53
C ARG A 106 -7.48 -2.18 8.60
N ARG A 107 -6.19 -1.98 8.35
CA ARG A 107 -5.11 -2.27 9.32
C ARG A 107 -5.18 -1.36 10.54
N LEU A 108 -5.47 -0.06 10.35
CA LEU A 108 -5.65 0.88 11.46
C LEU A 108 -6.82 0.48 12.36
N ASN A 109 -7.95 0.08 11.77
CA ASN A 109 -9.12 -0.40 12.52
C ASN A 109 -8.81 -1.68 13.30
N CYS A 110 -8.14 -2.65 12.66
CA CYS A 110 -7.67 -3.89 13.29
C CYS A 110 -6.70 -3.59 14.45
N LEU A 111 -5.82 -2.59 14.35
CA LEU A 111 -4.97 -2.16 15.47
C LEU A 111 -5.76 -1.46 16.59
N ALA A 112 -6.89 -0.81 16.28
CA ALA A 112 -7.74 -0.10 17.24
C ALA A 112 -8.50 -1.07 18.14
N GLU A 113 -8.89 -2.20 17.58
CA GLU A 113 -9.51 -3.31 18.28
C GLU A 113 -8.38 -4.12 18.94
N ILE A 114 -8.30 -4.04 20.27
CA ILE A 114 -7.29 -4.76 21.07
C ILE A 114 -7.48 -6.27 20.87
N GLY A 115 -6.85 -6.86 19.86
CA GLY A 115 -7.00 -8.29 19.56
C GLY A 115 -6.55 -8.80 18.20
N CYS A 116 -6.04 -7.94 17.31
CA CYS A 116 -5.72 -8.31 15.94
C CYS A 116 -4.20 -8.33 15.73
N SER A 117 -3.62 -9.52 15.52
CA SER A 117 -2.21 -9.68 15.14
C SER A 117 -2.03 -9.23 13.69
N VAL A 118 -1.23 -8.17 13.46
CA VAL A 118 -0.88 -7.67 12.11
C VAL A 118 0.46 -8.21 11.66
#